data_AF-A0A1V6T218-F1
#
_entry.id   AF-A0A1V6T218-F1
#
_cell.length_a   1.000
_cell.length_b   1.000
_cell.length_c   1.000
_cell.angle_alpha   90.00
_cell.angle_beta   90.00
_cell.angle_gamma   90.00
#
_symmetry.space_group_name_H-M   'P 1'
#
loop_
_entity.id
_entity.type
_entity.pdbx_description
1 polymer ?
#
loop_
_entity_poly.entity_id
_entity_poly.type
_entity_poly.pdbx_seq_one_letter_code
_entity_poly.pdbx_strand_id
1 'polypeptide(L)'
;MGRGSELTPDMRGRICALRNSAKWSYNQIARELNIPKATVRVTVDREAKRGPGNTTMKRPGRPGLLDDADKDRIFQHIKDNPSCSRKELLQLIDNKISLATLRRLLKSHQTTQKKAPAGSTKPATEASHPTDPTDSPDKAPDHPSI
;
A
#
# COMPACT_ATOMS: atom_id res chain seq x y z
N MET A 1 14.13 -9.54 30.01
CA MET A 1 12.70 -9.85 30.08
C MET A 1 12.01 -9.38 28.79
N GLY A 2 11.04 -10.12 28.28
CA GLY A 2 10.17 -9.63 27.21
C GLY A 2 9.22 -8.55 27.72
N ARG A 3 8.78 -7.64 26.84
CA ARG A 3 7.60 -6.79 27.12
C ARG A 3 6.34 -7.59 26.76
N GLY A 4 5.21 -7.24 27.38
CA GLY A 4 3.95 -7.98 27.24
C GLY A 4 3.39 -8.07 25.81
N SER A 5 2.28 -8.81 25.66
CA SER A 5 1.57 -9.04 24.40
C SER A 5 1.20 -7.74 23.66
N GLU A 6 1.12 -7.82 22.33
CA GLU A 6 0.67 -6.69 21.52
C GLU A 6 -0.83 -6.40 21.77
N LEU A 7 -1.19 -5.12 21.87
CA LEU A 7 -2.58 -4.68 21.92
C LEU A 7 -3.33 -5.11 20.65
N THR A 8 -4.55 -5.61 20.78
CA THR A 8 -5.43 -5.94 19.66
C THR A 8 -5.74 -4.70 18.80
N PRO A 9 -6.06 -4.83 17.50
CA PRO A 9 -6.43 -3.69 16.66
C PRO A 9 -7.59 -2.87 17.23
N ASP A 10 -8.59 -3.53 17.83
CA ASP A 10 -9.70 -2.91 18.55
C ASP A 10 -9.22 -2.05 19.74
N MET A 11 -8.41 -2.60 20.64
CA MET A 11 -7.83 -1.86 21.77
C MET A 11 -7.03 -0.63 21.30
N ARG A 12 -6.33 -0.75 20.16
CA ARG A 12 -5.63 0.38 19.53
C ARG A 12 -6.61 1.41 18.97
N GLY A 13 -7.71 0.97 18.36
CA GLY A 13 -8.82 1.83 17.92
C GLY A 13 -9.47 2.60 19.08
N ARG A 14 -9.80 1.93 20.19
CA ARG A 14 -10.41 2.55 21.38
C ARG A 14 -9.50 3.62 22.02
N ILE A 15 -8.19 3.38 22.09
CA ILE A 15 -7.20 4.38 22.52
C ILE A 15 -7.25 5.63 21.62
N CYS A 16 -7.26 5.42 20.31
CA CYS A 16 -7.27 6.48 19.31
C CYS A 16 -8.58 7.27 19.33
N ALA A 17 -9.75 6.62 19.46
CA ALA A 17 -11.05 7.27 19.57
C ALA A 17 -11.16 8.16 20.84
N LEU A 18 -10.73 7.65 22.01
CA LEU A 18 -10.72 8.43 23.26
C LEU A 18 -9.81 9.67 23.16
N ARG A 19 -8.69 9.57 22.43
CA ARG A 19 -7.76 10.68 22.22
C ARG A 19 -8.22 11.67 21.16
N ASN A 20 -8.64 11.19 20.00
CA ASN A 20 -8.86 12.04 18.83
C ASN A 20 -10.28 12.64 18.81
N SER A 21 -11.29 11.85 19.19
CA SER A 21 -12.68 12.30 19.26
C SER A 21 -13.01 12.90 20.61
N ALA A 22 -12.81 12.14 21.71
CA ALA A 22 -13.18 12.60 23.06
C ALA A 22 -12.15 13.52 23.74
N LYS A 23 -10.98 13.74 23.12
CA LYS A 23 -9.88 14.63 23.60
C LYS A 23 -9.29 14.27 24.98
N TRP A 24 -9.43 13.02 25.43
CA TRP A 24 -8.91 12.60 26.75
C TRP A 24 -7.38 12.69 26.84
N SER A 25 -6.87 13.00 28.04
CA SER A 25 -5.44 13.01 28.31
C SER A 25 -4.86 11.59 28.34
N TYR A 26 -3.55 11.47 28.04
CA TYR A 26 -2.84 10.19 28.15
C TYR A 26 -2.91 9.57 29.55
N ASN A 27 -3.11 10.36 30.62
CA ASN A 27 -3.29 9.86 31.98
C ASN A 27 -4.67 9.24 32.19
N GLN A 28 -5.73 9.88 31.69
CA GLN A 28 -7.11 9.35 31.79
C GLN A 28 -7.24 8.04 31.01
N ILE A 29 -6.79 8.00 29.76
CA ILE A 29 -6.85 6.80 28.91
C ILE A 29 -6.03 5.64 29.52
N ALA A 30 -4.87 5.94 30.12
CA ALA A 30 -4.05 4.93 30.79
C ALA A 30 -4.72 4.31 32.04
N ARG A 31 -5.44 5.13 32.83
CA ARG A 31 -6.21 4.65 33.98
C ARG A 31 -7.44 3.86 33.56
N GLU A 32 -8.22 4.40 32.63
CA GLU A 32 -9.46 3.82 32.10
C GLU A 32 -9.25 2.42 31.51
N LEU A 33 -8.22 2.27 30.68
CA LEU A 33 -7.95 1.01 29.98
C LEU A 33 -6.94 0.12 30.71
N ASN A 34 -6.46 0.52 31.90
CA ASN A 34 -5.40 -0.13 32.66
C ASN A 34 -4.14 -0.45 31.82
N ILE A 35 -3.73 0.49 30.96
CA ILE A 35 -2.61 0.34 30.01
C ILE A 35 -1.52 1.38 30.32
N PRO A 36 -0.22 1.00 30.33
CA PRO A 36 0.86 1.96 30.60
C PRO A 36 0.82 3.19 29.69
N LYS A 37 0.94 4.39 30.27
CA LYS A 37 0.93 5.70 29.58
C LYS A 37 1.86 5.77 28.35
N ALA A 38 3.03 5.12 28.43
CA ALA A 38 3.96 5.02 27.31
C ALA A 38 3.36 4.24 26.11
N THR A 39 2.65 3.14 26.38
CA THR A 39 1.94 2.34 25.38
C THR A 39 0.77 3.10 24.77
N VAL A 40 0.03 3.90 25.57
CA VAL A 40 -1.03 4.79 25.05
C VAL A 40 -0.44 5.81 24.08
N ARG A 41 0.61 6.54 24.49
CA ARG A 41 1.32 7.51 23.64
C ARG A 41 1.81 6.87 22.33
N VAL A 42 2.61 5.82 22.42
CA VAL A 42 3.17 5.11 21.24
C VAL A 42 2.09 4.47 20.36
N THR A 43 0.88 4.23 20.88
CA THR A 43 -0.26 3.76 20.07
C THR A 43 -0.83 4.88 19.21
N VAL A 44 -1.04 6.07 19.79
CA VAL A 44 -1.49 7.28 19.07
C VAL A 44 -0.44 7.76 18.07
N ASP A 45 0.82 7.91 18.49
CA ASP A 45 1.93 8.39 17.63
C ASP A 45 2.18 7.51 16.39
N ARG A 46 1.64 6.28 16.37
CA ARG A 46 1.75 5.30 15.26
C ARG A 46 0.44 5.07 14.50
N GLU A 47 -0.67 5.65 14.92
CA GLU A 47 -2.00 5.51 14.30
C GLU A 47 -1.94 5.83 12.80
N ALA A 48 -1.46 7.02 12.46
CA ALA A 48 -1.31 7.49 11.08
C ALA A 48 -0.40 6.60 10.19
N LYS A 49 0.39 5.69 10.78
CA LYS A 49 1.29 4.78 10.05
C LYS A 49 0.71 3.37 9.86
N ARG A 50 -0.34 2.99 10.61
CA ARG A 50 -0.95 1.65 10.57
C ARG A 50 -2.14 1.52 9.60
N GLY A 51 -2.65 2.64 9.07
CA GLY A 51 -3.80 2.66 8.16
C GLY A 51 -5.13 2.28 8.84
N PRO A 52 -6.23 2.16 8.06
CA PRO A 52 -7.59 2.08 8.59
C PRO A 52 -7.86 0.83 9.46
N GLY A 53 -7.13 -0.27 9.25
CA GLY A 53 -7.26 -1.47 10.07
C GLY A 53 -6.45 -1.48 11.39
N ASN A 54 -5.69 -0.41 11.69
CA ASN A 54 -4.82 -0.29 12.87
C ASN A 54 -3.92 -1.54 13.10
N THR A 55 -3.49 -2.19 12.01
CA THR A 55 -2.81 -3.50 12.03
C THR A 55 -1.33 -3.37 12.42
N THR A 56 -0.71 -4.48 12.81
CA THR A 56 0.72 -4.49 13.16
C THR A 56 1.55 -4.45 11.88
N MET A 57 2.20 -3.31 11.63
CA MET A 57 3.13 -3.16 10.51
C MET A 57 4.25 -4.21 10.60
N LYS A 58 4.56 -4.86 9.47
CA LYS A 58 5.76 -5.70 9.38
C LYS A 58 6.99 -4.83 9.68
N ARG A 59 7.90 -5.32 10.52
CA ARG A 59 9.17 -4.64 10.77
C ARG A 59 9.96 -4.59 9.44
N PRO A 60 10.65 -3.48 9.13
CA PRO A 60 11.58 -3.48 8.00
C PRO A 60 12.62 -4.59 8.22
N GLY A 61 12.85 -5.40 7.19
CA GLY A 61 13.88 -6.42 7.21
C GLY A 61 15.28 -5.81 7.19
N ARG A 62 16.31 -6.66 7.31
CA ARG A 62 17.68 -6.24 6.97
C ARG A 62 17.70 -5.82 5.49
N PRO A 63 18.28 -4.66 5.13
CA PRO A 63 18.52 -4.31 3.74
C PRO A 63 19.29 -5.42 3.01
N GLY A 64 18.96 -5.62 1.72
CA GLY A 64 19.68 -6.53 0.86
C GLY A 64 21.08 -5.99 0.53
N LEU A 65 21.98 -6.89 0.09
CA LEU A 65 23.31 -6.52 -0.45
C LEU A 65 23.27 -6.06 -1.91
N LEU A 66 22.07 -5.92 -2.49
CA LEU A 66 21.87 -5.62 -3.90
C LEU A 66 20.91 -4.44 -4.01
N ASP A 67 21.40 -3.34 -4.57
CA ASP A 67 20.63 -2.14 -4.84
C ASP A 67 19.61 -2.36 -5.97
N ASP A 68 18.64 -1.47 -6.15
CA ASP A 68 17.61 -1.66 -7.18
C ASP A 68 18.20 -1.51 -8.60
N ALA A 69 19.14 -0.58 -8.80
CA ALA A 69 19.87 -0.44 -10.07
C ALA A 69 20.64 -1.72 -10.50
N ASP A 70 21.20 -2.49 -9.56
CA ASP A 70 21.87 -3.75 -9.87
C ASP A 70 20.86 -4.89 -10.16
N LYS A 71 19.64 -4.83 -9.60
CA LYS A 71 18.55 -5.75 -9.99
C LYS A 71 18.11 -5.46 -11.43
N ASP A 72 17.92 -4.18 -11.76
CA ASP A 72 17.47 -3.76 -13.09
C ASP A 72 18.49 -4.13 -14.17
N ARG A 73 19.80 -3.95 -13.90
CA ARG A 73 20.90 -4.44 -14.77
C ARG A 73 20.79 -5.95 -15.04
N ILE A 74 20.57 -6.77 -14.01
CA ILE A 74 20.37 -8.22 -14.16
C ILE A 74 19.14 -8.52 -15.03
N PHE A 75 18.01 -7.84 -14.78
CA PHE A 75 16.77 -8.11 -15.50
C PHE A 75 16.81 -7.63 -16.96
N GLN A 76 17.48 -6.51 -17.25
CA GLN A 76 17.76 -6.04 -18.61
C GLN A 76 18.65 -7.05 -19.35
N HIS A 77 19.79 -7.44 -18.77
CA HIS A 77 20.70 -8.41 -19.41
C HIS A 77 20.02 -9.77 -19.68
N ILE A 78 19.09 -10.23 -18.84
CA ILE A 78 18.30 -11.45 -19.08
C ILE A 78 17.29 -11.26 -20.22
N LYS A 79 16.69 -10.08 -20.34
CA LYS A 79 15.74 -9.75 -21.41
C LYS A 79 16.45 -9.71 -22.77
N ASP A 80 17.65 -9.13 -22.80
CA ASP A 80 18.43 -8.96 -24.03
C ASP A 80 19.18 -10.25 -24.42
N ASN A 81 19.63 -11.03 -23.42
CA ASN A 81 20.35 -12.30 -23.60
C ASN A 81 19.70 -13.45 -22.81
N PRO A 82 18.57 -14.03 -23.27
CA PRO A 82 17.80 -15.03 -22.52
C PRO A 82 18.52 -16.36 -22.27
N SER A 83 19.60 -16.65 -23.02
CA SER A 83 20.45 -17.83 -22.87
C SER A 83 21.54 -17.71 -21.80
N CYS A 84 21.73 -16.51 -21.20
CA CYS A 84 22.91 -16.19 -20.38
C CYS A 84 23.16 -17.11 -19.17
N SER A 85 24.44 -17.27 -18.85
CA SER A 85 24.91 -18.05 -17.70
C SER A 85 24.73 -17.30 -16.40
N ARG A 86 24.48 -18.06 -15.34
CA ARG A 86 24.28 -17.52 -13.98
C ARG A 86 25.60 -17.08 -13.35
N LYS A 87 26.75 -17.36 -14.01
CA LYS A 87 28.08 -16.83 -13.69
C LYS A 87 28.28 -15.44 -14.30
N GLU A 88 27.94 -15.24 -15.59
CA GLU A 88 27.98 -13.94 -16.28
C GLU A 88 27.14 -12.90 -15.52
N LEU A 89 25.92 -13.28 -15.12
CA LEU A 89 25.04 -12.44 -14.30
C LEU A 89 25.56 -12.11 -12.90
N LEU A 90 26.61 -12.80 -12.39
CA LEU A 90 27.32 -12.38 -11.18
C LEU A 90 28.52 -11.47 -11.50
N GLN A 91 29.21 -11.70 -12.62
CA GLN A 91 30.28 -10.83 -13.08
C GLN A 91 29.77 -9.42 -13.42
N LEU A 92 28.55 -9.31 -13.96
CA LEU A 92 27.84 -8.05 -14.22
C LEU A 92 27.60 -7.18 -12.97
N ILE A 93 27.65 -7.78 -11.78
CA ILE A 93 27.42 -7.11 -10.48
C ILE A 93 28.59 -7.37 -9.50
N ASP A 94 29.81 -7.44 -10.01
CA ASP A 94 31.05 -7.53 -9.23
C ASP A 94 31.11 -8.71 -8.22
N ASN A 95 30.31 -9.76 -8.47
CA ASN A 95 30.07 -10.89 -7.55
C ASN A 95 29.55 -10.49 -6.15
N LYS A 96 28.86 -9.34 -6.00
CA LYS A 96 28.28 -8.81 -4.75
C LYS A 96 27.39 -9.80 -3.97
N ILE A 97 26.87 -10.84 -4.62
CA ILE A 97 25.98 -11.85 -4.01
C ILE A 97 26.35 -13.27 -4.43
N SER A 98 25.96 -14.26 -3.63
CA SER A 98 26.13 -15.68 -3.97
C SER A 98 25.22 -16.14 -5.12
N LEU A 99 25.62 -17.20 -5.84
CA LEU A 99 24.76 -17.90 -6.80
C LEU A 99 23.42 -18.35 -6.19
N ALA A 100 23.38 -18.69 -4.90
CA ALA A 100 22.15 -19.06 -4.21
C ALA A 100 21.22 -17.85 -3.99
N THR A 101 21.78 -16.66 -3.74
CA THR A 101 21.04 -15.40 -3.66
C THR A 101 20.47 -15.02 -5.03
N LEU A 102 21.28 -15.09 -6.09
CA LEU A 102 20.83 -14.83 -7.47
C LEU A 102 19.69 -15.78 -7.88
N ARG A 103 19.81 -17.09 -7.62
CA ARG A 103 18.71 -18.05 -7.88
C ARG A 103 17.42 -17.71 -7.14
N ARG A 104 17.49 -17.22 -5.89
CA ARG A 104 16.31 -16.78 -5.13
C ARG A 104 15.68 -15.51 -5.72
N LEU A 105 16.51 -14.53 -6.13
CA LEU A 105 16.07 -13.31 -6.82
C LEU A 105 15.31 -13.66 -8.10
N LEU A 106 15.93 -14.42 -9.00
CA LEU A 106 15.32 -14.82 -10.29
C LEU A 106 14.04 -15.63 -10.09
N LYS A 107 14.00 -16.56 -9.12
CA LYS A 107 12.76 -17.29 -8.78
C LYS A 107 11.66 -16.35 -8.30
N SER A 108 11.98 -15.38 -7.44
CA SER A 108 10.99 -14.42 -6.93
C SER A 108 10.40 -13.56 -8.05
N HIS A 109 11.23 -13.02 -8.94
CA HIS A 109 10.79 -12.24 -10.10
C HIS A 109 9.94 -13.09 -11.06
N GLN A 110 10.32 -14.34 -11.32
CA GLN A 110 9.49 -15.23 -12.14
C GLN A 110 8.12 -15.51 -11.50
N THR A 111 8.04 -15.63 -10.18
CA THR A 111 6.76 -15.84 -9.47
C THR A 111 5.88 -14.61 -9.39
N THR A 112 6.42 -13.39 -9.42
CA THR A 112 5.59 -12.18 -9.54
C THR A 112 5.03 -12.02 -10.95
N GLN A 113 5.85 -12.24 -11.99
CA GLN A 113 5.41 -12.21 -13.39
C GLN A 113 4.32 -13.26 -13.68
N LYS A 114 4.41 -14.46 -13.08
CA LYS A 114 3.39 -15.53 -13.23
C LYS A 114 2.11 -15.34 -12.39
N LYS A 115 1.92 -14.21 -11.70
CA LYS A 115 0.75 -13.97 -10.82
C LYS A 115 -0.15 -12.80 -11.23
N ALA A 116 -0.09 -12.36 -12.49
CA ALA A 116 -1.25 -11.79 -13.17
C ALA A 116 -2.13 -12.95 -13.69
N PRO A 117 -3.48 -12.87 -13.66
CA PRO A 117 -4.25 -11.66 -13.95
C PRO A 117 -5.41 -11.31 -12.98
N ALA A 118 -5.65 -10.01 -12.81
CA ALA A 118 -6.96 -9.36 -12.60
C ALA A 118 -6.77 -7.84 -12.64
N GLY A 119 -7.61 -7.09 -13.37
CA GLY A 119 -7.56 -5.60 -13.38
C GLY A 119 -7.16 -4.90 -14.69
N SER A 120 -7.28 -5.56 -15.85
CA SER A 120 -7.06 -4.93 -17.16
C SER A 120 -8.26 -4.08 -17.61
N THR A 121 -8.47 -2.90 -17.01
CA THR A 121 -9.43 -1.92 -17.52
C THR A 121 -8.88 -1.29 -18.80
N LYS A 122 -9.23 -1.84 -19.96
CA LYS A 122 -8.97 -1.23 -21.28
C LYS A 122 -9.99 -0.10 -21.57
N PRO A 123 -9.67 0.85 -22.45
CA PRO A 123 -10.41 2.11 -22.57
C PRO A 123 -11.78 1.95 -23.24
N ALA A 124 -12.68 2.88 -22.95
CA ALA A 124 -13.92 3.06 -23.69
C ALA A 124 -13.69 3.99 -24.88
N THR A 125 -14.11 3.57 -26.08
CA THR A 125 -13.98 4.33 -27.32
C THR A 125 -15.20 4.06 -28.21
N GLU A 126 -15.95 5.14 -28.47
CA GLU A 126 -16.87 5.40 -29.60
C GLU A 126 -18.04 4.44 -29.93
N ALA A 127 -19.26 5.00 -29.88
CA ALA A 127 -20.36 4.73 -30.81
C ALA A 127 -21.28 5.98 -30.88
N SER A 128 -21.74 6.36 -32.08
CA SER A 128 -22.20 7.73 -32.40
C SER A 128 -23.74 7.94 -32.48
N HIS A 129 -24.13 9.23 -32.52
CA HIS A 129 -25.42 9.89 -32.87
C HIS A 129 -26.27 9.28 -34.02
N PRO A 130 -27.54 9.70 -34.29
CA PRO A 130 -28.31 10.92 -33.88
C PRO A 130 -29.69 10.60 -33.19
N THR A 131 -30.82 11.35 -33.16
CA THR A 131 -31.36 12.55 -33.89
C THR A 131 -32.49 13.28 -33.10
N ASP A 132 -32.82 14.52 -33.52
CA ASP A 132 -34.02 15.36 -33.22
C ASP A 132 -35.29 14.91 -34.04
N PRO A 133 -36.53 15.48 -33.92
CA PRO A 133 -36.93 16.77 -33.29
C PRO A 133 -38.27 16.85 -32.48
N THR A 134 -38.47 18.02 -31.84
CA THR A 134 -39.71 18.84 -31.65
C THR A 134 -41.11 18.20 -31.39
N ASP A 135 -41.72 18.56 -30.25
CA ASP A 135 -42.99 19.34 -30.23
C ASP A 135 -43.16 20.19 -28.94
N SER A 136 -44.08 21.15 -28.95
CA SER A 136 -44.54 22.03 -27.85
C SER A 136 -46.09 22.05 -27.86
N PRO A 137 -46.85 22.95 -27.19
CA PRO A 137 -46.58 23.86 -26.06
C PRO A 137 -47.57 23.62 -24.88
N ASP A 138 -47.61 24.49 -23.85
CA ASP A 138 -48.74 25.43 -23.59
C ASP A 138 -48.54 26.29 -22.31
N LYS A 139 -49.16 27.48 -22.32
CA LYS A 139 -49.54 28.39 -21.21
C LYS A 139 -48.53 28.97 -20.20
N ALA A 140 -48.17 30.23 -20.43
CA ALA A 140 -48.28 31.34 -19.45
C ALA A 140 -49.69 32.00 -19.61
N PRO A 141 -50.13 33.05 -18.87
CA PRO A 141 -49.47 33.91 -17.85
C PRO A 141 -50.19 33.81 -16.47
N ASP A 142 -50.14 34.70 -15.46
CA ASP A 142 -49.68 36.09 -15.22
C ASP A 142 -49.38 36.21 -13.68
N HIS A 143 -48.98 37.29 -12.99
CA HIS A 143 -48.82 38.75 -13.22
C HIS A 143 -47.56 39.29 -12.49
N PRO A 144 -47.06 40.50 -12.80
CA PRO A 144 -45.95 41.15 -12.08
C PRO A 144 -46.39 41.92 -10.81
N SER A 145 -45.42 42.38 -10.01
CA SER A 145 -45.61 43.39 -8.96
C SER A 145 -44.29 44.11 -8.66
N ILE A 146 -44.42 45.43 -8.40
CA ILE A 146 -43.35 46.46 -8.33
C ILE A 146 -42.81 46.83 -9.71
#